data_AF-A0A5D2TPS4-F1
#
_entry.id   AF-A0A5D2TPS4-F1
#
_cell.length_a   1.000
_cell.length_b   1.000
_cell.length_c   1.000
_cell.angle_alpha   90.00
_cell.angle_beta   90.00
_cell.angle_gamma   90.00
#
_symmetry.space_group_name_H-M   'P 1'
#
loop_
_entity.id
_entity.type
_entity.pdbx_description
1 polymer ?
#
loop_
_entity_poly.entity_id
_entity_poly.type
_entity_poly.pdbx_seq_one_letter_code
_entity_poly.pdbx_strand_id
1 'polypeptide(L)'
;MFLGFSIGYFLSDLAMVFWHFPALGGLEYVLHHGLSMFSISLSLMSSQGQIYILMVLFSESTTPFVNIRWYLDVAGRKSSTIYIYNGIALFFGWLIARIFLFIYFFAHMFNHFDEVKKIFPLGFYSLLTVPPVLGLMNVVWFWKIVKGLIKTISKARHRE
;
A
#
# COMPACT_ATOMS: atom_id res chain seq x y z
N MET A 1 11.94 13.32 -10.89
CA MET A 1 12.05 12.07 -11.69
C MET A 1 11.24 10.93 -11.08
N PHE A 2 11.57 10.42 -9.89
CA PHE A 2 10.84 9.30 -9.24
C PHE A 2 9.32 9.51 -9.12
N LEU A 3 8.88 10.66 -8.59
CA LEU A 3 7.45 10.95 -8.41
C LEU A 3 6.66 10.95 -9.74
N GLY A 4 7.27 11.41 -10.84
CA GLY A 4 6.64 11.38 -12.16
C GLY A 4 6.43 9.97 -12.69
N PHE A 5 7.43 9.09 -12.52
CA PHE A 5 7.26 7.66 -12.82
C PHE A 5 6.18 7.02 -11.95
N SER A 6 6.12 7.38 -10.66
CA SER A 6 5.07 6.88 -9.77
C SER A 6 3.67 7.30 -10.21
N ILE A 7 3.46 8.53 -10.69
CA ILE A 7 2.15 8.94 -11.24
C ILE A 7 1.77 8.06 -12.44
N GLY A 8 2.69 7.87 -13.40
CA GLY A 8 2.43 7.03 -14.57
C GLY A 8 2.11 5.57 -14.19
N TYR A 9 2.86 5.02 -13.23
CA TYR A 9 2.62 3.69 -12.68
C TYR A 9 1.22 3.56 -12.05
N PHE A 10 0.86 4.46 -11.13
CA PHE A 10 -0.45 4.44 -10.47
C PHE A 10 -1.61 4.66 -11.46
N LEU A 11 -1.41 5.48 -12.49
CA LEU A 11 -2.40 5.70 -13.54
C LEU A 11 -2.64 4.42 -14.37
N SER A 12 -1.55 3.74 -14.75
CA SER A 12 -1.64 2.45 -15.46
C SER A 12 -2.33 1.40 -14.60
N ASP A 13 -1.97 1.29 -13.33
CA ASP A 13 -2.60 0.33 -12.41
C ASP A 13 -4.09 0.64 -12.20
N LEU A 14 -4.46 1.91 -12.05
CA LEU A 14 -5.86 2.31 -11.96
C LEU A 14 -6.65 1.99 -13.24
N ALA A 15 -6.06 2.22 -14.41
CA ALA A 15 -6.67 1.86 -15.68
C ALA A 15 -6.93 0.34 -15.77
N MET A 16 -5.98 -0.50 -15.32
CA MET A 16 -6.17 -1.94 -15.23
C MET A 16 -7.28 -2.33 -14.25
N VAL A 17 -7.34 -1.68 -13.08
CA VAL A 17 -8.41 -1.90 -12.09
C VAL A 17 -9.78 -1.61 -12.70
N PHE A 18 -9.94 -0.51 -13.45
CA PHE A 18 -11.19 -0.21 -14.13
C PHE A 18 -11.52 -1.20 -15.24
N TRP A 19 -10.54 -1.57 -16.07
CA TRP A 19 -10.74 -2.50 -17.18
C TRP A 19 -11.21 -3.88 -16.70
N HIS A 20 -10.69 -4.35 -15.58
CA HIS A 20 -11.03 -5.64 -14.99
C HIS A 20 -11.94 -5.53 -13.77
N PHE A 21 -12.65 -4.41 -13.58
CA PHE A 21 -13.49 -4.22 -12.39
C PHE A 21 -14.66 -5.22 -12.38
N PRO A 22 -14.97 -5.90 -11.24
CA PRO A 22 -14.34 -5.81 -9.91
C PRO A 22 -13.31 -6.94 -9.62
N ALA A 23 -12.83 -7.67 -10.63
CA ALA A 23 -12.00 -8.86 -10.46
C ALA A 23 -10.61 -8.59 -9.86
N LEU A 24 -10.01 -7.43 -10.13
CA LEU A 24 -8.71 -7.03 -9.59
C LEU A 24 -8.80 -6.22 -8.28
N GLY A 25 -9.99 -5.74 -7.90
CA GLY A 25 -10.17 -4.93 -6.71
C GLY A 25 -11.52 -4.22 -6.66
N GLY A 26 -11.96 -3.89 -5.44
CA GLY A 26 -13.15 -3.07 -5.22
C GLY A 26 -12.86 -1.56 -5.21
N LEU A 27 -13.87 -0.77 -4.82
CA LEU A 27 -13.77 0.68 -4.74
C LEU A 27 -12.65 1.18 -3.81
N GLU A 28 -12.23 0.37 -2.84
CA GLU A 28 -11.10 0.70 -1.98
C GLU A 28 -9.80 0.88 -2.76
N TYR A 29 -9.59 0.13 -3.85
CA TYR A 29 -8.41 0.29 -4.70
C TYR A 29 -8.50 1.57 -5.54
N VAL A 30 -9.69 1.91 -6.05
CA VAL A 30 -9.92 3.18 -6.76
C VAL A 30 -9.61 4.36 -5.84
N LEU A 31 -10.11 4.31 -4.61
CA LEU A 31 -9.83 5.34 -3.59
C LEU A 31 -8.33 5.42 -3.27
N HIS A 32 -7.66 4.29 -3.04
CA HIS A 32 -6.21 4.23 -2.78
C HIS A 32 -5.41 4.93 -3.89
N HIS A 33 -5.68 4.57 -5.14
CA HIS A 33 -4.94 5.11 -6.29
C HIS A 33 -5.25 6.59 -6.50
N GLY A 34 -6.53 7.00 -6.36
CA GLY A 34 -6.94 8.40 -6.47
C GLY A 34 -6.25 9.28 -5.43
N LEU A 35 -6.28 8.88 -4.15
CA LEU A 35 -5.62 9.59 -3.05
C LEU A 35 -4.10 9.65 -3.20
N SER A 36 -3.50 8.57 -3.69
CA SER A 36 -2.06 8.48 -3.93
C SER A 36 -1.64 9.42 -5.07
N MET A 37 -2.29 9.35 -6.22
CA MET A 37 -2.00 10.24 -7.36
C MET A 37 -2.25 11.71 -7.01
N PHE A 38 -3.31 12.01 -6.26
CA PHE A 38 -3.57 13.35 -5.75
C PHE A 38 -2.39 13.87 -4.91
N SER A 39 -1.94 13.09 -3.94
CA SER A 39 -0.84 13.48 -3.05
C SER A 39 0.50 13.61 -3.78
N ILE A 40 0.80 12.68 -4.71
CA ILE A 40 2.01 12.74 -5.52
C ILE A 40 1.99 13.98 -6.43
N SER A 41 0.85 14.29 -7.05
CA SER A 41 0.68 15.46 -7.92
C SER A 41 0.88 16.77 -7.15
N LEU A 42 0.27 16.88 -5.97
CA LEU A 42 0.47 18.02 -5.07
C LEU A 42 1.95 18.21 -4.71
N SER A 43 2.64 17.13 -4.35
CA SER A 43 4.06 17.18 -3.99
C SER A 43 4.96 17.53 -5.19
N LEU A 44 4.64 17.00 -6.37
CA LEU A 44 5.38 17.27 -7.60
C LEU A 44 5.23 18.72 -8.05
N MET A 45 4.00 19.26 -8.04
CA MET A 45 3.72 20.63 -8.50
C MET A 45 4.24 21.69 -7.54
N SER A 46 4.16 21.44 -6.23
CA SER A 46 4.63 22.38 -5.20
C SER A 46 6.11 22.24 -4.86
N SER A 47 6.73 21.11 -5.23
CA SER A 47 8.06 20.70 -4.74
C SER A 47 8.18 20.59 -3.21
N GLN A 48 7.07 20.36 -2.50
CA GLN A 48 7.01 20.25 -1.04
C GLN A 48 6.53 18.85 -0.61
N GLY A 49 6.84 18.46 0.63
CA GLY A 49 6.37 17.19 1.22
C GLY A 49 6.91 15.91 0.56
N GLN A 50 7.94 16.02 -0.29
CA GLN A 50 8.46 14.89 -1.07
C GLN A 50 8.93 13.72 -0.19
N ILE A 51 9.54 14.00 0.96
CA ILE A 51 9.97 12.96 1.89
C ILE A 51 8.80 12.09 2.36
N TYR A 52 7.66 12.70 2.66
CA TYR A 52 6.45 11.99 3.09
C TYR A 52 5.85 11.16 1.95
N ILE A 53 5.86 11.67 0.72
CA ILE A 53 5.45 10.90 -0.45
C ILE A 53 6.37 9.71 -0.70
N LEU A 54 7.69 9.90 -0.59
CA LEU A 54 8.66 8.82 -0.77
C LEU A 54 8.52 7.74 0.31
N MET A 55 8.27 8.12 1.57
CA MET A 55 7.94 7.16 2.63
C MET A 55 6.69 6.35 2.26
N VAL A 56 5.59 6.99 1.85
CA VAL A 56 4.38 6.26 1.47
C VAL A 56 4.60 5.39 0.23
N LEU A 57 5.32 5.86 -0.79
CA LEU A 57 5.64 5.09 -1.99
C LEU A 57 6.47 3.83 -1.71
N PHE A 58 7.31 3.84 -0.66
CA PHE A 58 8.04 2.64 -0.27
C PHE A 58 7.12 1.47 0.09
N SER A 59 5.87 1.75 0.50
CA SER A 59 4.87 0.70 0.76
C SER A 59 4.50 -0.11 -0.49
N GLU A 60 4.67 0.45 -1.69
CA GLU A 60 4.43 -0.25 -2.96
C GLU A 60 5.45 -1.36 -3.24
N SER A 61 6.56 -1.41 -2.49
CA SER A 61 7.47 -2.57 -2.51
C SER A 61 6.80 -3.89 -2.14
N THR A 62 5.62 -3.84 -1.49
CA THR A 62 4.83 -5.01 -1.14
C THR A 62 3.92 -5.52 -2.27
N THR A 63 3.66 -4.68 -3.27
CA THR A 63 2.72 -4.95 -4.37
C THR A 63 3.12 -6.14 -5.25
N PRO A 64 4.42 -6.38 -5.56
CA PRO A 64 4.85 -7.59 -6.25
C PRO A 64 4.40 -8.88 -5.56
N PHE A 65 4.45 -8.94 -4.22
CA PHE A 65 4.01 -10.13 -3.48
C PHE A 65 2.50 -10.34 -3.55
N VAL A 66 1.72 -9.24 -3.57
CA VAL A 66 0.26 -9.30 -3.79
C VAL A 66 -0.05 -9.88 -5.17
N ASN A 67 0.62 -9.37 -6.21
CA ASN A 67 0.43 -9.80 -7.60
C ASN A 67 0.83 -11.26 -7.82
N ILE A 68 1.98 -11.71 -7.28
CA ILE A 68 2.40 -13.12 -7.35
C ILE A 68 1.36 -14.02 -6.66
N ARG A 69 0.85 -13.60 -5.50
CA ARG A 69 -0.16 -14.37 -4.77
C ARG A 69 -1.46 -14.50 -5.56
N TRP A 70 -1.92 -13.41 -6.16
CA TRP A 70 -3.12 -13.40 -7.00
C TRP A 70 -2.94 -14.27 -8.25
N TYR A 71 -1.81 -14.14 -8.95
CA TYR A 71 -1.52 -14.94 -10.15
C TYR A 71 -1.53 -16.45 -9.85
N LEU A 72 -0.88 -16.86 -8.77
CA LEU A 72 -0.86 -18.26 -8.34
C LEU A 72 -2.23 -18.75 -7.88
N ASP A 73 -3.08 -17.87 -7.34
CA ASP A 73 -4.46 -18.22 -6.98
C ASP A 73 -5.29 -18.51 -8.22
N VAL A 74 -5.31 -17.59 -9.18
CA VAL A 74 -6.03 -17.74 -10.45
C VAL A 74 -5.55 -18.97 -11.23
N ALA A 75 -4.26 -19.29 -11.17
CA ALA A 75 -3.68 -20.49 -11.77
C ALA A 75 -3.99 -21.79 -11.01
N GLY A 76 -4.77 -21.76 -9.92
CA GLY A 76 -5.11 -22.93 -9.11
C GLY A 76 -3.95 -23.49 -8.27
N ARG A 77 -2.86 -22.73 -8.09
CA ARG A 77 -1.60 -23.18 -7.45
C ARG A 77 -1.45 -22.77 -5.99
N LYS A 78 -2.56 -22.66 -5.25
CA LYS A 78 -2.58 -22.30 -3.82
C LYS A 78 -1.81 -23.25 -2.90
N SER A 79 -1.60 -24.51 -3.31
CA SER A 79 -0.83 -25.51 -2.56
C SER A 79 0.67 -25.50 -2.88
N SER A 80 1.12 -24.69 -3.83
CA SER A 80 2.54 -24.63 -4.21
C SER A 80 3.40 -24.03 -3.09
N THR A 81 4.65 -24.47 -3.00
CA THR A 81 5.64 -23.92 -2.06
C THR A 81 5.84 -22.42 -2.29
N ILE A 82 5.87 -21.97 -3.55
CA ILE A 82 5.99 -20.55 -3.92
C ILE A 82 4.81 -19.74 -3.35
N TYR A 83 3.57 -20.24 -3.42
CA TYR A 83 2.41 -19.54 -2.86
C TYR A 83 2.52 -19.35 -1.33
N ILE A 84 3.05 -20.35 -0.64
CA ILE A 84 3.24 -20.34 0.82
C ILE A 84 4.36 -19.36 1.20
N TYR A 85 5.55 -19.50 0.61
CA TYR A 85 6.68 -18.61 0.89
C TYR A 85 6.39 -17.15 0.52
N ASN A 86 5.76 -16.91 -0.63
CA ASN A 86 5.31 -15.56 -1.01
C ASN A 86 4.27 -15.01 -0.01
N GLY A 87 3.41 -15.86 0.56
CA GLY A 87 2.47 -15.45 1.61
C GLY A 87 3.16 -15.02 2.91
N ILE A 88 4.23 -15.70 3.31
CA ILE A 88 5.05 -15.34 4.46
C ILE A 88 5.81 -14.03 4.19
N ALA A 89 6.44 -13.92 3.02
CA ALA A 89 7.12 -12.69 2.58
C ALA A 89 6.16 -11.50 2.53
N LEU A 90 4.94 -11.68 1.99
CA LEU A 90 3.89 -10.67 1.97
C LEU A 90 3.51 -10.24 3.39
N PHE A 91 3.38 -11.17 4.34
CA PHE A 91 3.07 -10.84 5.73
C PHE A 91 4.12 -9.93 6.38
N PHE A 92 5.40 -10.33 6.31
CA PHE A 92 6.48 -9.52 6.90
C PHE A 92 6.72 -8.22 6.15
N GLY A 93 6.66 -8.25 4.82
CA GLY A 93 6.74 -7.06 3.98
C GLY A 93 5.66 -6.05 4.32
N TRP A 94 4.41 -6.50 4.50
CA TRP A 94 3.30 -5.64 4.91
C TRP A 94 3.49 -5.05 6.30
N LEU A 95 3.89 -5.88 7.28
CA LEU A 95 4.15 -5.41 8.63
C LEU A 95 5.20 -4.30 8.66
N ILE A 96 6.31 -4.46 7.94
CA ILE A 96 7.41 -3.49 7.94
C ILE A 96 7.04 -2.27 7.09
N ALA A 97 6.72 -2.47 5.81
CA ALA A 97 6.58 -1.38 4.85
C ALA A 97 5.22 -0.66 4.89
N ARG A 98 4.21 -1.21 5.59
CA ARG A 98 2.87 -0.59 5.67
C ARG A 98 2.43 -0.30 7.10
N ILE A 99 2.75 -1.16 8.09
CA ILE A 99 2.36 -0.89 9.48
C ILE A 99 3.41 -0.08 10.21
N PHE A 100 4.64 -0.59 10.34
CA PHE A 100 5.72 0.12 11.04
C PHE A 100 6.11 1.41 10.33
N LEU A 101 6.15 1.41 9.00
CA LEU A 101 6.42 2.62 8.24
C LEU A 101 5.38 3.72 8.48
N PHE A 102 4.09 3.39 8.58
CA PHE A 102 3.06 4.40 8.86
C PHE A 102 3.13 4.90 10.31
N ILE A 103 3.46 4.03 11.27
CA ILE A 103 3.73 4.46 12.65
C ILE A 103 4.90 5.44 12.67
N TYR A 104 6.00 5.10 12.00
CA TYR A 104 7.16 5.98 11.88
C TYR A 104 6.82 7.28 11.16
N PHE A 105 6.06 7.22 10.07
CA PHE A 105 5.58 8.39 9.33
C PHE A 105 4.85 9.37 10.25
N PHE A 106 3.89 8.89 11.04
CA PHE A 106 3.11 9.75 11.94
C PHE A 106 3.96 10.29 13.09
N ALA A 107 4.85 9.48 13.66
CA ALA A 107 5.79 9.92 14.68
C ALA A 107 6.74 11.00 14.14
N HIS A 108 7.27 10.81 12.93
CA HIS A 108 8.13 11.78 12.26
C HIS A 108 7.39 13.09 11.99
N MET A 109 6.16 13.02 11.49
CA MET A 109 5.31 14.18 11.23
C MET A 109 5.00 14.95 12.52
N PHE A 110 4.73 14.24 13.62
CA PHE A 110 4.49 14.84 14.93
C PHE A 110 5.75 15.54 15.47
N ASN A 111 6.91 14.90 15.39
CA ASN A 111 8.17 15.46 15.87
C ASN A 111 8.63 16.67 15.05
N HIS A 112 8.30 16.72 13.75
CA HIS A 112 8.64 17.82 12.84
C HIS A 112 7.43 18.67 12.49
N PHE A 113 6.45 18.77 13.40
CA PHE A 113 5.17 19.40 13.10
C PHE A 113 5.29 20.87 12.68
N ASP A 114 6.25 21.60 13.23
CA ASP A 114 6.50 23.00 12.83
C ASP A 114 7.06 23.14 11.42
N GLU A 115 7.73 22.12 10.87
CA GLU A 115 8.11 22.07 9.46
C GLU A 115 6.91 21.69 8.59
N VAL A 116 6.09 20.75 9.04
CA VAL A 116 4.88 20.31 8.34
C VAL A 116 3.90 21.49 8.16
N LYS A 117 3.76 22.37 9.16
CA LYS A 117 2.94 23.60 9.07
C LYS A 117 3.39 24.58 7.98
N LYS A 118 4.66 24.53 7.55
CA LYS A 118 5.20 25.41 6.51
C LYS A 118 4.83 24.96 5.11
N ILE A 119 4.29 23.75 4.96
CA ILE A 119 3.79 23.26 3.69
C ILE A 119 2.58 24.11 3.27
N PHE A 120 2.46 24.39 1.97
CA PHE A 120 1.31 25.13 1.43
C PHE A 120 -0.04 24.53 1.91
N PRO A 121 -1.10 25.35 2.07
CA PRO A 121 -2.29 24.95 2.82
C PRO A 121 -2.91 23.61 2.39
N LEU A 122 -3.10 23.41 1.08
CA LEU A 122 -3.68 22.17 0.56
C LEU A 122 -2.78 20.95 0.81
N GLY A 123 -1.45 21.11 0.70
CA GLY A 123 -0.49 20.05 1.03
C GLY A 123 -0.49 19.71 2.52
N PHE A 124 -0.58 20.71 3.40
CA PHE A 124 -0.70 20.52 4.84
C PHE A 124 -1.95 19.71 5.19
N TYR A 125 -3.13 20.12 4.72
CA TYR A 125 -4.38 19.39 4.98
C TYR A 125 -4.37 18.00 4.36
N SER A 126 -3.76 17.83 3.17
CA SER A 126 -3.57 16.52 2.56
C SER A 126 -2.75 15.59 3.45
N LEU A 127 -1.61 16.05 4.00
CA LEU A 127 -0.79 15.25 4.92
C LEU A 127 -1.51 14.85 6.21
N LEU A 128 -2.45 15.67 6.68
CA LEU A 128 -3.26 15.36 7.86
C LEU A 128 -4.46 14.46 7.59
N THR A 129 -4.85 14.25 6.33
CA THR A 129 -6.08 13.52 5.97
C THR A 129 -5.82 12.27 5.14
N VAL A 130 -5.00 12.35 4.10
CA VAL A 130 -4.73 11.23 3.18
C VAL A 130 -3.94 10.10 3.84
N PRO A 131 -2.78 10.35 4.51
CA PRO A 131 -2.04 9.28 5.16
C PRO A 131 -2.84 8.53 6.24
N PRO A 132 -3.68 9.16 7.09
CA PRO A 132 -4.56 8.43 7.98
C PRO A 132 -5.53 7.48 7.26
N VAL A 133 -6.15 7.91 6.16
CA VAL A 133 -7.03 7.04 5.36
C VAL A 133 -6.26 5.85 4.80
N LEU A 134 -5.09 6.09 4.18
CA LEU A 134 -4.22 5.01 3.67
C LEU A 134 -3.74 4.07 4.78
N GLY A 135 -3.44 4.61 5.97
CA GLY A 135 -3.06 3.84 7.15
C GLY A 135 -4.16 2.90 7.63
N LEU A 136 -5.41 3.39 7.70
CA LEU A 136 -6.57 2.55 8.05
C LEU A 136 -6.79 1.44 7.02
N MET A 137 -6.67 1.75 5.72
CA MET A 137 -6.76 0.76 4.66
C MET A 137 -5.67 -0.31 4.81
N ASN A 138 -4.43 0.10 5.12
CA ASN A 138 -3.32 -0.82 5.39
C ASN A 138 -3.59 -1.75 6.57
N VAL A 139 -4.24 -1.27 7.64
CA VAL A 139 -4.65 -2.12 8.77
C VAL A 139 -5.73 -3.13 8.35
N VAL A 140 -6.74 -2.70 7.61
CA VAL A 140 -7.82 -3.57 7.10
C VAL A 140 -7.26 -4.67 6.19
N TRP A 141 -6.35 -4.32 5.29
CA TRP A 141 -5.69 -5.29 4.41
C TRP A 141 -4.74 -6.21 5.18
N PHE A 142 -3.99 -5.69 6.16
CA PHE A 142 -3.14 -6.53 7.00
C PHE A 142 -3.94 -7.59 7.76
N TRP A 143 -5.12 -7.22 8.27
CA TRP A 143 -6.04 -8.16 8.90
C TRP A 143 -6.45 -9.29 7.94
N LYS A 144 -6.72 -8.99 6.67
CA LYS A 144 -7.00 -10.01 5.64
C LYS A 144 -5.80 -10.94 5.41
N ILE A 145 -4.58 -10.40 5.39
CA ILE A 145 -3.34 -11.17 5.23
C ILE A 145 -3.11 -12.10 6.42
N VAL A 146 -3.25 -11.59 7.65
CA VAL A 146 -3.13 -12.37 8.90
C VAL A 146 -4.11 -13.55 8.89
N LYS A 147 -5.39 -13.30 8.59
CA LYS A 147 -6.41 -14.35 8.47
C LYS A 147 -6.04 -15.40 7.42
N GLY A 148 -5.53 -14.95 6.26
CA GLY A 148 -5.06 -15.83 5.21
C GLY A 148 -3.93 -16.75 5.67
N LEU A 149 -2.94 -16.20 6.39
CA LEU A 149 -1.81 -16.95 6.91
C LEU A 149 -2.22 -17.98 7.97
N ILE A 150 -3.06 -17.58 8.94
CA ILE A 150 -3.59 -18.48 9.98
C ILE A 150 -4.32 -19.68 9.33
N LYS A 151 -5.14 -19.43 8.30
CA LYS A 151 -5.84 -20.48 7.57
C LYS A 151 -4.88 -21.45 6.87
N THR A 152 -3.78 -20.96 6.31
CA THR A 152 -2.75 -21.81 5.69
C THR A 152 -2.05 -22.67 6.73
N ILE A 153 -1.64 -22.11 7.86
CA ILE A 153 -0.97 -22.84 8.95
C ILE A 153 -1.88 -23.90 9.58
N SER A 154 -3.14 -23.54 9.88
CA SER A 154 -4.12 -24.48 10.45
C SER A 154 -4.34 -25.69 9.54
N LYS A 155 -4.42 -25.49 8.21
CA LYS A 155 -4.57 -26.60 7.26
C LYS A 155 -3.34 -27.50 7.18
N ALA A 156 -2.14 -26.96 7.36
CA ALA A 156 -0.92 -27.78 7.39
C ALA A 156 -0.90 -28.69 8.63
N ARG A 157 -1.26 -28.16 9.80
CA ARG A 157 -1.32 -28.92 11.06
C ARG A 157 -2.36 -30.05 11.08
N HIS A 158 -3.42 -29.96 10.28
CA HIS A 158 -4.43 -31.03 10.17
C HIS A 158 -4.06 -32.14 9.16
N ARG A 159 -2.95 -31.99 8.42
CA ARG A 159 -2.44 -33.00 7.48
C ARG A 159 -1.30 -33.83 8.09
N GLU A 160 -0.80 -33.41 9.24
CA GLU A 160 0.09 -34.17 10.13
C GLU A 160 -0.76 -34.97 11.12
#